data_AF-A0A945KZI0-F1
#
_entry.id   AF-A0A945KZI0-F1
#
_cell.length_a   1.000
_cell.length_b   1.000
_cell.length_c   1.000
_cell.angle_alpha   90.00
_cell.angle_beta   90.00
_cell.angle_gamma   90.00
#
_symmetry.space_group_name_H-M   'P 1'
#
loop_
_entity.id
_entity.type
_entity.pdbx_description
1 polymer ?
#
loop_
_entity_poly.entity_id
_entity_poly.type
_entity_poly.pdbx_seq_one_letter_code
_entity_poly.pdbx_strand_id
1 'polypeptide(L)'
;MRLFTRRDCAFARVICVGGDGTMNEVARALVGTEVLFGLVPMGSGNGLARHLGLPLKFEDALGNATSKSALRIDTGVANGHPFFNVMGIGFDVEIGMRLNRTKGREFATYIVVGLKTFAFHRSSHYVVVFDGKAFPLNVDLILVANS
;
A
#
# COMPACT_ATOMS: atom_id res chain seq x y z
N MET A 1 12.01 -15.43 -1.58
CA MET A 1 12.98 -14.32 -1.49
C MET A 1 13.94 -14.61 -0.33
N ARG A 2 15.24 -14.78 -0.59
CA ARG A 2 16.25 -15.02 0.46
C ARG A 2 16.89 -13.68 0.80
N LEU A 3 16.64 -13.16 2.00
CA LEU A 3 17.31 -11.96 2.52
C LEU A 3 18.64 -12.40 3.14
N PHE A 4 19.75 -11.91 2.59
CA PHE A 4 21.08 -12.11 3.18
C PHE A 4 21.35 -10.95 4.14
N THR A 5 21.25 -11.19 5.44
CA THR A 5 21.68 -10.22 6.46
C THR A 5 22.99 -10.70 7.07
N ARG A 6 24.07 -9.95 6.89
CA ARG A 6 25.35 -10.21 7.56
C ARG A 6 25.23 -9.76 9.02
N ARG A 7 25.53 -10.65 9.98
CA ARG A 7 25.27 -10.46 11.43
C ARG A 7 26.09 -9.36 12.12
N ASP A 8 27.01 -8.68 11.43
CA ASP A 8 28.01 -7.81 12.06
C ASP A 8 27.89 -6.31 11.72
N CYS A 9 26.75 -5.85 11.18
CA CYS A 9 26.53 -4.42 10.91
C CYS A 9 25.44 -3.85 11.81
N ALA A 10 25.77 -2.77 12.53
CA ALA A 10 24.94 -2.18 13.58
C ALA A 10 23.54 -1.70 13.14
N PHE A 11 23.26 -1.60 11.84
CA PHE A 11 21.91 -1.45 11.29
C PHE A 11 21.86 -2.11 9.91
N ALA A 12 21.14 -3.22 9.75
CA ALA A 12 20.82 -3.72 8.43
C ALA A 12 19.80 -2.78 7.78
N ARG A 13 20.02 -2.42 6.51
CA ARG A 13 19.10 -1.60 5.72
C ARG A 13 18.68 -2.37 4.48
N VAL A 14 17.41 -2.30 4.13
CA VAL A 14 16.87 -2.82 2.87
C VAL A 14 16.35 -1.65 2.07
N ILE A 15 16.86 -1.49 0.85
CA ILE A 15 16.39 -0.48 -0.10
C ILE A 15 15.48 -1.17 -1.12
N CYS A 16 14.22 -0.77 -1.15
CA CYS A 16 13.24 -1.21 -2.12
C CYS A 16 13.17 -0.22 -3.28
N VAL A 17 13.43 -0.70 -4.49
CA VAL A 17 13.24 0.06 -5.74
C VAL A 17 12.06 -0.56 -6.48
N GLY A 18 10.95 0.16 -6.60
CA GLY A 18 9.75 -0.40 -7.22
C GLY A 18 8.48 0.39 -6.95
N GLY A 19 7.34 -0.19 -7.33
CA GLY A 19 6.02 0.37 -7.05
C GLY A 19 5.42 -0.13 -5.74
N ASP A 20 4.15 0.20 -5.50
CA ASP A 20 3.45 -0.12 -4.24
C ASP A 20 3.41 -1.62 -3.91
N GLY A 21 3.32 -2.49 -4.92
CA GLY A 21 3.34 -3.94 -4.73
C GLY A 21 4.68 -4.44 -4.17
N THR A 22 5.80 -4.04 -4.80
CA THR A 22 7.15 -4.37 -4.33
C THR A 22 7.42 -3.78 -2.94
N MET A 23 7.01 -2.53 -2.74
CA MET A 23 7.10 -1.87 -1.43
C MET A 23 6.38 -2.67 -0.35
N ASN A 24 5.13 -3.09 -0.60
CA ASN A 24 4.33 -3.84 0.38
C ASN A 24 4.96 -5.22 0.66
N GLU A 25 5.42 -5.94 -0.35
CA GLU A 25 6.09 -7.24 -0.17
C GLU A 25 7.34 -7.12 0.71
N VAL A 26 8.18 -6.12 0.46
CA VAL A 26 9.42 -5.90 1.21
C VAL A 26 9.10 -5.40 2.62
N ALA A 27 8.28 -4.36 2.75
CA ALA A 27 7.94 -3.75 4.04
C ALA A 27 7.28 -4.77 4.98
N ARG A 28 6.40 -5.65 4.46
CA ARG A 28 5.79 -6.74 5.23
C ARG A 28 6.82 -7.67 5.88
N ALA A 29 7.93 -7.94 5.20
CA ALA A 29 8.98 -8.80 5.76
C ALA A 29 9.82 -8.10 6.85
N LEU A 30 9.72 -6.78 6.96
CA LEU A 30 10.50 -5.96 7.89
C LEU A 30 9.67 -5.48 9.11
N VAL A 31 8.35 -5.66 9.10
CA VAL A 31 7.48 -5.30 10.23
C VAL A 31 7.98 -5.98 11.51
N GLY A 32 8.14 -5.19 12.58
CA GLY A 32 8.61 -5.67 13.88
C GLY A 32 10.13 -5.91 13.97
N THR A 33 10.89 -5.56 12.93
CA THR A 33 12.36 -5.62 12.94
C THR A 33 12.96 -4.23 13.12
N GLU A 34 14.22 -4.16 13.57
CA GLU A 34 15.00 -2.90 13.64
C GLU A 34 15.74 -2.61 12.32
N VAL A 35 15.40 -3.31 11.23
CA VAL A 35 15.99 -3.11 9.90
C VAL A 35 15.41 -1.84 9.28
N LEU A 36 16.28 -0.91 8.86
CA LEU A 36 15.82 0.31 8.21
C LEU A 36 15.28 -0.01 6.80
N PHE A 37 14.12 0.54 6.49
CA PHE A 37 13.49 0.45 5.17
C PHE A 37 13.70 1.74 4.38
N GLY A 38 14.37 1.64 3.23
CA GLY A 38 14.51 2.73 2.27
C GLY A 38 13.63 2.49 1.05
N LEU A 39 12.92 3.51 0.57
CA LEU A 39 12.02 3.41 -0.57
C LEU A 39 12.46 4.33 -1.72
N VAL A 40 12.66 3.74 -2.91
CA VAL A 40 12.84 4.45 -4.18
C VAL A 40 11.62 4.17 -5.07
N PRO A 41 10.67 5.11 -5.17
CA PRO A 41 9.38 4.88 -5.82
C PRO A 41 9.52 4.91 -7.35
N MET A 42 9.35 3.75 -7.98
CA MET A 42 9.43 3.57 -9.45
C MET A 42 8.14 3.00 -10.05
N GLY A 43 7.04 3.06 -9.30
CA GLY A 43 5.70 2.67 -9.77
C GLY A 43 4.90 3.86 -10.32
N SER A 44 3.68 3.57 -10.79
CA SER A 44 2.73 4.61 -11.21
C SER A 44 2.01 5.26 -10.02
N GLY A 45 1.67 4.47 -9.00
CA GLY A 45 0.84 4.87 -7.84
C GLY A 45 1.63 5.50 -6.68
N ASN A 46 2.75 4.88 -6.27
CA ASN A 46 3.69 5.37 -5.25
C ASN A 46 3.00 6.00 -4.03
N GLY A 47 1.91 5.40 -3.55
CA GLY A 47 1.00 5.99 -2.58
C GLY A 47 1.69 6.33 -1.27
N LEU A 48 2.46 5.39 -0.73
CA LEU A 48 3.21 5.59 0.51
C LEU A 48 4.29 6.68 0.35
N ALA A 49 5.03 6.68 -0.77
CA ALA A 49 6.07 7.66 -1.00
C ALA A 49 5.51 9.08 -1.10
N ARG A 50 4.37 9.24 -1.79
CA ARG A 50 3.66 10.52 -1.89
C ARG A 50 3.13 10.98 -0.54
N HIS A 51 2.54 10.06 0.22
CA HIS A 51 2.01 10.35 1.55
C HIS A 51 3.11 10.83 2.52
N LEU A 52 4.27 10.17 2.51
CA LEU A 52 5.43 10.53 3.32
C LEU A 52 6.24 11.72 2.77
N GLY A 53 5.81 12.32 1.66
CA GLY A 53 6.52 13.44 1.02
C GLY A 53 7.91 13.08 0.50
N LEU A 54 8.14 11.80 0.15
CA LEU A 54 9.42 11.34 -0.39
C LEU A 54 9.64 11.87 -1.81
N PRO A 55 10.90 12.15 -2.19
CA PRO A 55 11.21 12.51 -3.57
C PRO A 55 10.78 11.40 -4.54
N LEU A 56 10.29 11.80 -5.71
CA LEU A 56 9.90 10.87 -6.78
C LEU A 56 10.95 10.74 -7.88
N LYS A 57 11.91 11.67 -7.96
CA LYS A 57 13.04 11.55 -8.87
C LYS A 57 14.02 10.53 -8.31
N PHE A 58 14.51 9.65 -9.18
CA PHE A 58 15.35 8.51 -8.78
C PHE A 58 16.55 8.91 -7.91
N GLU A 59 17.32 9.91 -8.34
CA GLU A 59 18.53 10.37 -7.65
C GLU A 59 18.22 10.91 -6.25
N ASP A 60 17.21 11.77 -6.14
CA ASP A 60 16.76 12.35 -4.87
C ASP A 60 16.20 11.28 -3.92
N ALA A 61 15.42 10.34 -4.47
CA ALA A 61 14.83 9.25 -3.71
C ALA A 61 15.89 8.28 -3.20
N LEU A 62 16.89 7.97 -4.02
CA LEU A 62 18.03 7.14 -3.62
C LEU A 62 18.86 7.84 -2.54
N GLY A 63 19.10 9.15 -2.68
CA GLY A 63 19.75 9.96 -1.64
C GLY A 63 18.97 9.93 -0.31
N ASN A 64 17.65 10.06 -0.37
CA ASN A 64 16.80 9.96 0.82
C ASN A 64 16.84 8.56 1.45
N ALA A 65 16.66 7.51 0.64
CA ALA A 65 16.65 6.11 1.08
C ALA A 65 18.01 5.63 1.65
N THR A 66 19.10 6.32 1.31
CA THR A 66 20.46 6.06 1.84
C THR A 66 20.86 7.00 2.98
N SER A 67 20.02 7.98 3.34
CA SER A 67 20.30 8.92 4.42
C SER A 67 20.27 8.26 5.81
N LYS A 68 20.86 8.91 6.82
CA LYS A 68 20.81 8.43 8.22
C LYS A 68 19.50 8.79 8.93
N SER A 69 18.65 9.60 8.31
CA SER A 69 17.36 9.98 8.88
C SER A 69 16.36 8.85 8.69
N ALA A 70 15.64 8.49 9.75
CA ALA A 70 14.59 7.50 9.71
C ALA A 70 13.41 7.97 10.55
N LEU A 71 12.21 7.73 10.05
CA LEU A 71 10.95 7.96 10.75
C LEU A 71 10.33 6.60 11.07
N ARG A 72 9.78 6.46 12.28
CA ARG A 72 8.89 5.33 12.60
C ARG A 72 7.50 5.65 12.09
N ILE A 73 6.94 4.74 11.31
CA ILE A 73 5.58 4.82 10.78
C ILE A 73 4.74 3.70 11.37
N ASP A 74 3.46 3.97 11.56
CA ASP A 74 2.50 2.95 11.99
C ASP A 74 2.21 1.97 10.84
N THR A 75 1.69 0.80 11.19
CA THR A 75 1.29 -0.22 10.23
C THR A 75 -0.05 -0.79 10.65
N GLY A 76 -1.02 -0.77 9.74
CA GLY A 76 -2.31 -1.42 9.96
C GLY A 76 -2.24 -2.90 9.61
N VAL A 77 -3.15 -3.71 10.17
CA VAL A 77 -3.26 -5.14 9.87
C VAL A 77 -4.71 -5.49 9.54
N ALA A 78 -4.94 -6.11 8.39
CA ALA A 78 -6.23 -6.62 7.97
C ALA A 78 -6.13 -8.14 7.75
N ASN A 79 -6.90 -8.93 8.51
CA ASN A 79 -6.87 -10.40 8.44
C ASN A 79 -5.45 -11.02 8.53
N GLY A 80 -4.57 -10.45 9.37
CA GLY A 80 -3.18 -10.88 9.49
C GLY A 80 -2.24 -10.39 8.37
N HIS A 81 -2.75 -9.59 7.43
CA HIS A 81 -1.96 -8.97 6.37
C HIS A 81 -1.66 -7.50 6.70
N PRO A 82 -0.38 -7.13 6.86
CA PRO A 82 -0.01 -5.72 7.04
C PRO A 82 -0.35 -4.85 5.83
N PHE A 83 -0.72 -3.60 6.08
CA PHE A 83 -0.87 -2.56 5.07
C PHE A 83 -0.26 -1.25 5.58
N PHE A 84 0.31 -0.47 4.65
CA PHE A 84 1.15 0.69 5.00
C PHE A 84 0.56 2.03 4.58
N ASN A 85 -0.48 2.04 3.74
CA ASN A 85 -1.09 3.27 3.21
C ASN A 85 -2.61 3.22 3.31
N VAL A 86 -3.25 2.27 2.62
CA VAL A 86 -4.71 2.11 2.66
C VAL A 86 -5.09 0.66 2.43
N MET A 87 -6.13 0.21 3.11
CA MET A 87 -6.89 -0.99 2.75
C MET A 87 -8.33 -0.59 2.43
N GLY A 88 -8.97 -1.36 1.55
CA GLY A 88 -10.36 -1.16 1.17
C GLY A 88 -11.17 -2.45 1.19
N ILE A 89 -12.47 -2.33 1.43
CA ILE A 89 -13.47 -3.38 1.25
C ILE A 89 -14.61 -2.80 0.42
N GLY A 90 -15.11 -3.58 -0.54
CA GLY A 90 -16.22 -3.20 -1.39
C GLY A 90 -15.79 -2.80 -2.79
N PHE A 91 -16.47 -1.82 -3.35
CA PHE A 91 -16.48 -1.46 -4.76
C PHE A 91 -15.10 -1.29 -5.40
N ASP A 92 -14.20 -0.57 -4.74
CA ASP A 92 -12.86 -0.23 -5.24
C ASP A 92 -11.96 -1.46 -5.42
N VAL A 93 -12.12 -2.47 -4.54
CA VAL A 93 -11.39 -3.74 -4.64
C VAL A 93 -11.82 -4.50 -5.89
N GLU A 94 -13.11 -4.48 -6.21
CA GLU A 94 -13.66 -5.17 -7.39
C GLU A 94 -13.15 -4.53 -8.71
N ILE A 95 -13.04 -3.20 -8.76
CA ILE A 95 -12.41 -2.49 -9.88
C ILE A 95 -10.94 -2.90 -10.01
N GLY A 96 -10.17 -2.82 -8.92
CA GLY A 96 -8.75 -3.17 -8.94
C GLY A 96 -8.48 -4.61 -9.41
N MET A 97 -9.30 -5.57 -8.97
CA MET A 97 -9.21 -6.96 -9.42
C MET A 97 -9.52 -7.13 -10.90
N ARG A 98 -10.54 -6.42 -11.42
CA ARG A 98 -10.92 -6.48 -12.85
C ARG A 98 -9.88 -5.80 -13.74
N LEU A 99 -9.30 -4.69 -13.29
CA LEU A 99 -8.24 -3.98 -14.01
C LEU A 99 -6.96 -4.81 -14.09
N ASN A 100 -6.56 -5.48 -13.00
CA ASN A 100 -5.38 -6.36 -13.00
C ASN A 100 -5.51 -7.56 -13.95
N ARG A 101 -6.75 -7.95 -14.31
CA ARG A 101 -7.04 -9.04 -15.27
C ARG A 101 -7.18 -8.55 -16.72
N THR A 102 -7.32 -7.24 -16.93
CA THR A 102 -7.54 -6.66 -18.26
C THR A 102 -6.20 -6.23 -18.86
N LYS A 103 -5.90 -6.64 -20.10
CA LYS A 103 -4.71 -6.16 -20.81
C LYS A 103 -4.93 -4.71 -21.26
N GLY A 104 -4.03 -3.81 -20.88
CA GLY A 104 -4.04 -2.39 -21.27
C GLY A 104 -4.34 -1.47 -20.09
N ARG A 105 -3.44 -0.49 -19.85
CA ARG A 105 -3.56 0.53 -18.79
C ARG A 105 -4.07 1.88 -19.32
N GLU A 106 -4.83 1.85 -20.41
CA GLU A 106 -5.35 3.04 -21.07
C GLU A 106 -6.50 3.65 -20.26
N PHE A 107 -6.61 4.98 -20.30
CA PHE A 107 -7.62 5.73 -19.55
C PHE A 107 -9.06 5.28 -19.86
N ALA A 108 -9.33 4.90 -21.11
CA ALA A 108 -10.63 4.38 -21.53
C ALA A 108 -10.99 3.05 -20.83
N THR A 109 -10.01 2.17 -20.63
CA THR A 109 -10.20 0.90 -19.91
C THR A 109 -10.57 1.15 -18.45
N TYR A 110 -9.96 2.15 -17.80
CA TYR A 110 -10.32 2.57 -16.44
C TYR A 110 -11.77 3.06 -16.37
N ILE A 111 -12.20 3.91 -17.30
CA ILE A 111 -13.58 4.43 -17.33
C ILE A 111 -14.59 3.29 -17.55
N VAL A 112 -14.35 2.42 -18.53
CA VAL A 112 -15.28 1.34 -18.87
C VAL A 112 -15.39 0.32 -17.74
N VAL A 113 -14.26 -0.08 -17.15
CA VAL A 113 -14.26 -1.02 -16.01
C VAL A 113 -14.88 -0.37 -14.77
N GLY A 114 -14.59 0.91 -14.51
CA GLY A 114 -15.21 1.67 -13.43
C GLY A 114 -16.73 1.73 -13.56
N LEU A 115 -17.25 2.16 -14.71
CA LEU A 115 -18.69 2.27 -14.98
C LEU A 115 -19.41 0.92 -14.93
N LYS A 116 -18.83 -0.13 -15.54
CA LYS A 116 -19.42 -1.47 -15.49
C LYS A 116 -19.44 -2.02 -14.08
N THR A 117 -18.37 -1.83 -13.31
CA THR A 117 -18.36 -2.30 -11.92
C THR A 117 -19.42 -1.53 -11.14
N PHE A 118 -19.53 -0.22 -11.32
CA PHE A 118 -20.48 0.62 -10.58
C PHE A 118 -21.93 0.19 -10.84
N ALA A 119 -22.27 -0.06 -12.12
CA ALA A 119 -23.62 -0.45 -12.52
C ALA A 119 -24.07 -1.81 -11.96
N PHE A 120 -23.14 -2.70 -11.60
CA PHE A 120 -23.45 -4.02 -11.04
C PHE A 120 -23.13 -4.16 -9.56
N HIS A 121 -22.56 -3.12 -8.94
CA HIS A 121 -22.27 -3.14 -7.52
C HIS A 121 -23.57 -3.00 -6.72
N ARG A 122 -23.75 -3.87 -5.73
CA ARG A 122 -24.84 -3.75 -4.77
C ARG A 122 -24.25 -3.33 -3.43
N SER A 123 -24.76 -2.22 -2.90
CA SER A 123 -24.44 -1.78 -1.56
C SER A 123 -24.61 -2.94 -0.60
N SER A 124 -23.56 -3.20 0.17
CA SER A 124 -23.55 -4.29 1.13
C SER A 124 -23.75 -3.72 2.52
N HIS A 125 -24.49 -4.45 3.35
CA HIS A 125 -24.69 -4.07 4.73
C HIS A 125 -23.45 -4.51 5.53
N TYR A 126 -22.75 -3.55 6.12
CA TYR A 126 -21.58 -3.76 6.97
C TYR A 126 -21.89 -3.37 8.42
N VAL A 127 -21.26 -4.06 9.36
CA VAL A 127 -21.20 -3.62 10.76
C VAL A 127 -19.75 -3.28 11.06
N VAL A 128 -19.48 -2.01 11.26
CA VAL A 128 -18.15 -1.52 11.62
C VAL A 128 -18.11 -1.36 13.13
N VAL A 129 -17.16 -2.03 13.79
CA VAL A 129 -16.93 -1.83 15.22
C VAL A 129 -15.69 -0.95 15.38
N PHE A 130 -15.87 0.23 15.95
CA PHE A 130 -14.80 1.19 16.20
C PHE A 130 -14.86 1.63 17.67
N ASP A 131 -13.74 1.52 18.38
CA ASP A 131 -13.62 1.78 19.83
C ASP A 131 -14.73 1.12 20.66
N GLY A 132 -15.04 -0.14 20.33
CA GLY A 132 -16.07 -0.93 21.01
C GLY A 132 -17.53 -0.57 20.67
N LYS A 133 -17.76 0.40 19.78
CA LYS A 133 -19.10 0.81 19.34
C LYS A 133 -19.39 0.26 17.95
N ALA A 134 -20.56 -0.33 17.79
CA ALA A 134 -21.02 -0.86 16.50
C ALA A 134 -21.78 0.19 15.69
N PHE A 135 -21.42 0.32 14.42
CA PHE A 135 -22.03 1.20 13.44
C PHE A 135 -22.56 0.35 12.28
N PRO A 136 -23.88 0.14 12.16
CA PRO A 136 -24.46 -0.48 10.98
C PRO A 136 -24.44 0.51 9.82
N LEU A 137 -23.84 0.12 8.69
CA LEU A 137 -23.63 0.97 7.54
C LEU A 137 -24.07 0.25 6.27
N ASN A 138 -24.82 0.95 5.42
CA ASN A 138 -25.08 0.53 4.04
C ASN A 138 -24.20 1.39 3.13
N VAL A 139 -23.06 0.83 2.72
CA VAL A 139 -22.05 1.54 1.94
C VAL A 139 -21.53 0.66 0.82
N ASP A 140 -21.07 1.29 -0.25
CA ASP A 140 -20.44 0.59 -1.38
C ASP A 140 -18.94 0.38 -1.14
N LEU A 141 -18.33 1.20 -0.28
CA LEU A 141 -16.90 1.21 -0.04
C LEU A 141 -16.59 1.56 1.42
N ILE A 142 -15.72 0.76 2.03
CA ILE A 142 -15.06 1.09 3.30
C ILE A 142 -13.57 1.20 3.01
N LEU A 143 -12.97 2.32 3.37
CA LEU A 143 -11.52 2.52 3.34
C LEU A 143 -11.00 2.72 4.76
N VAL A 144 -9.90 2.06 5.08
CA VAL A 144 -9.14 2.30 6.29
C VAL A 144 -7.74 2.75 5.86
N ALA A 145 -7.42 4.00 6.17
CA ALA A 145 -6.13 4.60 5.83
C ALA A 145 -5.18 4.53 7.03
N ASN A 146 -3.91 4.30 6.73
CA ASN A 146 -2.79 4.36 7.66
C ASN A 146 -1.80 5.37 7.07
N SER A 147 -1.87 6.59 7.60
CA SER A 147 -1.25 7.79 7.06
C SER A 147 -0.50 8.52 8.16
#